data_AF-A0A0S8A4E0-F1
#
_entry.id   AF-A0A0S8A4E0-F1
#
_cell.length_a   1.000
_cell.length_b   1.000
_cell.length_c   1.000
_cell.angle_alpha   90.00
_cell.angle_beta   90.00
_cell.angle_gamma   90.00
#
_symmetry.space_group_name_H-M   'P 1'
#
loop_
_entity.id
_entity.type
_entity.pdbx_description
1 polymer ?
#
loop_
_entity_poly.entity_id
_entity_poly.type
_entity_poly.pdbx_seq_one_letter_code
_entity_poly.pdbx_strand_id
1 'polypeptide(L)'
;MYLTDSGRKEGFTDFYIKQTFHHEFSSALMKNHDFPIERWLDANPPDVKYETDFEKYLQSIAQDRDLQGSEYFYQRGMISKYSYSTMENDFNLYAQTVFNEPKRMKDLVKKYPLIRKKYEILKEFYLSISPKFSNTFDPIT
;
A
#
# COMPACT_ATOMS: atom_id res chain seq x y z
N MET A 1 -15.21 -10.21 9.68
CA MET A 1 -13.90 -9.83 10.23
C MET A 1 -14.13 -8.87 11.38
N TYR A 2 -13.63 -9.20 12.57
CA TYR A 2 -13.68 -8.33 13.76
C TYR A 2 -12.24 -7.94 14.11
N LEU A 3 -11.93 -6.65 14.09
CA LEU A 3 -10.67 -6.10 14.60
C LEU A 3 -11.01 -5.45 15.95
N THR A 4 -10.58 -6.05 17.05
CA THR A 4 -10.79 -5.50 18.39
C THR A 4 -9.44 -5.27 19.02
N ASP A 5 -9.17 -4.05 19.44
CA ASP A 5 -8.06 -3.75 20.32
C ASP A 5 -8.54 -2.77 21.40
N SER A 6 -8.34 -3.13 22.67
CA SER A 6 -8.80 -2.36 23.83
C SER A 6 -7.83 -1.23 24.20
N GLY A 7 -6.68 -1.15 23.52
CA GLY A 7 -5.54 -0.31 23.88
C GLY A 7 -5.46 1.01 23.11
N ARG A 8 -6.50 1.86 23.10
CA ARG A 8 -6.36 3.20 22.48
C ARG A 8 -5.20 4.01 23.08
N LYS A 9 -4.89 3.79 24.37
CA LYS A 9 -3.72 4.37 25.07
C LYS A 9 -2.37 3.77 24.64
N GLU A 10 -2.39 2.66 23.91
CA GLU A 10 -1.22 1.93 23.42
C GLU A 10 -0.99 2.15 21.91
N GLY A 11 -1.74 3.07 21.27
CA GLY A 11 -1.56 3.44 19.86
C GLY A 11 -2.61 2.86 18.90
N PHE A 12 -3.50 1.98 19.39
CA PHE A 12 -4.59 1.37 18.61
C PHE A 12 -5.76 2.33 18.37
N THR A 13 -5.50 3.38 17.61
CA THR A 13 -6.50 4.40 17.23
C THR A 13 -7.39 3.91 16.09
N ASP A 14 -8.52 4.59 15.84
CA ASP A 14 -9.36 4.35 14.65
C ASP A 14 -8.55 4.40 13.35
N PHE A 15 -7.55 5.28 13.30
CA PHE A 15 -6.61 5.39 12.18
C PHE A 15 -5.80 4.09 12.03
N TYR A 16 -5.21 3.58 13.11
CA TYR A 16 -4.50 2.31 13.10
C TYR A 16 -5.40 1.14 12.66
N ILE A 17 -6.61 1.05 13.23
CA ILE A 17 -7.55 -0.04 12.89
C ILE A 17 -7.94 0.02 11.41
N LYS A 18 -8.22 1.22 10.87
CA LYS A 18 -8.49 1.41 9.45
C LYS A 18 -7.31 1.04 8.58
N GLN A 19 -6.09 1.43 8.98
CA GLN A 19 -4.88 1.07 8.25
C GLN A 19 -4.73 -0.45 8.15
N THR A 20 -4.77 -1.14 9.29
CA THR A 20 -4.69 -2.60 9.35
C THR A 20 -5.81 -3.26 8.57
N PHE A 21 -7.05 -2.79 8.71
CA PHE A 21 -8.18 -3.30 7.93
C PHE A 21 -7.92 -3.21 6.43
N HIS A 22 -7.50 -2.04 5.93
CA HIS A 22 -7.30 -1.84 4.50
C HIS A 22 -6.09 -2.63 3.97
N HIS A 23 -5.03 -2.78 4.77
CA HIS A 23 -3.87 -3.62 4.43
C HIS A 23 -4.25 -5.10 4.28
N GLU A 24 -4.98 -5.66 5.25
CA GLU A 24 -5.38 -7.08 5.21
C GLU A 24 -6.51 -7.32 4.19
N PHE A 25 -7.42 -6.36 4.03
CA PHE A 25 -8.50 -6.48 3.05
C PHE A 25 -7.97 -6.40 1.62
N SER A 26 -6.96 -5.57 1.34
CA SER A 26 -6.33 -5.52 0.02
C SER A 26 -5.64 -6.85 -0.32
N SER A 27 -4.96 -7.49 0.64
CA SER A 27 -4.45 -8.86 0.48
C SER A 27 -5.55 -9.85 0.09
N ALA A 28 -6.70 -9.81 0.76
CA ALA A 28 -7.82 -10.68 0.43
C ALA A 28 -8.34 -10.42 -1.00
N LEU A 29 -8.46 -9.15 -1.42
CA LEU A 29 -8.86 -8.81 -2.78
C LEU A 29 -7.85 -9.30 -3.81
N MET A 30 -6.55 -9.07 -3.58
CA MET A 30 -5.48 -9.51 -4.48
C MET A 30 -5.46 -11.04 -4.66
N LYS A 31 -5.81 -11.81 -3.61
CA LYS A 31 -5.88 -13.28 -3.68
C LYS A 31 -7.12 -13.81 -4.41
N ASN A 32 -8.21 -13.04 -4.45
CA ASN A 32 -9.50 -13.49 -4.98
C ASN A 32 -9.86 -12.84 -6.33
N HIS A 33 -9.02 -11.95 -6.84
CA HIS A 33 -9.21 -11.25 -8.11
C HIS A 33 -7.90 -11.16 -8.88
N ASP A 34 -7.99 -11.07 -10.21
CA ASP A 34 -6.82 -11.04 -11.09
C ASP A 34 -6.07 -9.71 -10.95
N PHE A 35 -5.12 -9.65 -10.02
CA PHE A 35 -4.22 -8.52 -9.88
C PHE A 35 -3.14 -8.57 -10.98
N PRO A 36 -2.87 -7.47 -11.71
CA PRO A 36 -1.90 -7.47 -12.80
C PRO A 36 -0.45 -7.40 -12.28
N ILE A 37 0.04 -8.52 -11.75
CA ILE A 37 1.36 -8.66 -11.10
C ILE A 37 2.48 -8.12 -11.99
N GLU A 38 2.56 -8.55 -13.26
CA GLU A 38 3.64 -8.13 -14.16
C GLU A 38 3.66 -6.60 -14.36
N ARG A 39 2.49 -5.97 -14.52
CA ARG A 39 2.41 -4.50 -14.65
C ARG A 39 2.88 -3.79 -13.39
N TRP A 40 2.61 -4.36 -12.22
CA TRP A 40 3.09 -3.82 -10.94
C TRP A 40 4.60 -3.94 -10.81
N LEU A 41 5.16 -5.10 -11.16
CA LEU A 41 6.61 -5.34 -11.15
C LEU A 41 7.32 -4.40 -12.15
N ASP A 42 6.78 -4.24 -13.36
CA ASP A 42 7.29 -3.31 -14.39
C ASP A 42 7.15 -1.83 -14.01
N ALA A 43 6.38 -1.51 -12.97
CA ALA A 43 6.31 -0.16 -12.43
C ALA A 43 7.48 0.18 -11.51
N ASN A 44 8.25 -0.82 -11.05
CA ASN A 44 9.45 -0.59 -10.25
C ASN A 44 10.64 -0.12 -11.11
N PRO A 45 11.51 0.73 -10.57
CA PRO A 45 12.84 0.92 -11.11
C PRO A 45 13.62 -0.40 -11.24
N PRO A 46 14.55 -0.54 -12.21
CA PRO A 46 15.35 -1.76 -12.38
C PRO A 46 16.20 -2.17 -11.17
N ASP A 47 16.59 -1.20 -10.32
CA ASP A 47 17.37 -1.41 -9.11
C ASP A 47 16.52 -1.83 -7.91
N VAL A 48 15.19 -1.77 -8.02
CA VAL A 48 14.27 -2.12 -6.95
C VAL A 48 13.89 -3.59 -7.02
N LYS A 49 14.17 -4.30 -5.94
CA LYS A 49 13.83 -5.72 -5.74
C LYS A 49 13.15 -5.89 -4.39
N TYR A 50 12.14 -6.75 -4.35
CA TYR A 50 11.53 -7.17 -3.10
C TYR A 50 12.45 -8.15 -2.36
N GLU A 51 12.32 -8.20 -1.05
CA GLU A 51 13.06 -9.13 -0.22
C GLU A 51 12.68 -10.57 -0.56
N THR A 52 13.69 -11.41 -0.74
CA THR A 52 13.54 -12.85 -1.01
C THR A 52 14.11 -13.71 0.12
N ASP A 53 14.87 -13.09 1.03
CA ASP A 53 15.43 -13.72 2.23
C ASP A 53 14.39 -13.72 3.35
N PHE A 54 14.00 -14.92 3.79
CA PHE A 54 12.99 -15.12 4.82
C PHE A 54 13.38 -14.49 6.17
N GLU A 55 14.65 -14.52 6.56
CA GLU A 55 15.11 -13.97 7.84
C GLU A 55 15.04 -12.44 7.82
N LYS A 56 15.41 -11.82 6.69
CA LYS A 56 15.27 -10.36 6.52
C LYS A 56 13.82 -9.93 6.43
N TYR A 57 12.97 -10.74 5.81
CA TYR A 57 11.53 -10.55 5.84
C TYR A 57 11.00 -10.59 7.29
N LEU A 58 11.38 -11.59 8.08
CA LEU A 58 11.00 -11.70 9.50
C LEU A 58 11.47 -10.49 10.31
N GLN A 59 12.68 -9.99 10.06
CA GLN A 59 13.17 -8.77 10.68
C GLN A 59 12.34 -7.53 10.29
N SER A 60 11.91 -7.44 9.03
CA SER A 60 11.10 -6.33 8.52
C SER A 60 9.68 -6.26 9.09
N ILE A 61 9.13 -7.42 9.50
CA ILE A 61 7.81 -7.49 10.18
C ILE A 61 7.94 -7.36 11.71
N ALA A 62 9.11 -7.67 12.28
CA ALA A 62 9.35 -7.63 13.72
C ALA A 62 9.83 -6.26 14.22
N GLN A 63 10.53 -5.49 13.38
CA GLN A 63 10.73 -4.07 13.65
C GLN A 63 9.45 -3.33 13.33
N ASP A 64 9.05 -2.44 14.23
CA ASP A 64 7.88 -1.57 14.09
C ASP A 64 7.80 -1.09 12.64
N ARG A 65 6.68 -1.42 11.96
CA ARG A 65 6.55 -1.22 10.51
C ARG A 65 6.86 0.25 10.27
N ASP A 66 8.01 0.54 9.67
CA ASP A 66 8.32 1.92 9.31
C ASP A 66 7.42 2.29 8.12
N LEU A 67 6.20 2.70 8.47
CA LEU A 67 5.15 3.16 7.58
C LEU A 67 5.38 4.63 7.19
N GLN A 68 6.34 5.30 7.84
CA GLN A 68 6.73 6.64 7.47
C GLN A 68 7.58 6.55 6.20
N GLY A 69 7.07 7.20 5.15
CA GLY A 69 7.84 7.31 3.92
C GLY A 69 8.89 8.40 4.00
N SER A 70 9.77 8.41 3.00
CA SER A 70 10.77 9.45 2.83
C SER A 70 10.92 9.75 1.34
N GLU A 71 11.49 10.91 1.02
CA GLU A 71 11.80 11.30 -0.37
C GLU A 71 12.55 10.18 -1.12
N TYR A 72 13.48 9.50 -0.44
CA TYR A 72 14.25 8.38 -0.99
C TYR A 72 13.35 7.23 -1.49
N PHE A 73 12.33 6.86 -0.72
CA PHE A 73 11.38 5.80 -1.09
C PHE A 73 10.42 6.28 -2.16
N TYR A 74 9.90 7.50 -2.03
CA TYR A 74 8.91 8.04 -2.96
C TYR A 74 9.46 8.18 -4.38
N GLN A 75 10.71 8.62 -4.52
CA GLN A 75 11.41 8.69 -5.82
C GLN A 75 11.59 7.33 -6.49
N ARG A 76 11.45 6.23 -5.74
CA ARG A 76 11.52 4.84 -6.23
C ARG A 76 10.15 4.18 -6.38
N GLY A 77 9.07 4.93 -6.24
CA GLY A 77 7.71 4.40 -6.32
C GLY A 77 7.31 3.56 -5.10
N MET A 78 7.89 3.83 -3.94
CA MET A 78 7.62 3.11 -2.69
C MET A 78 7.03 4.06 -1.64
N ILE A 79 6.01 3.62 -0.91
CA ILE A 79 5.34 4.43 0.11
C ILE A 79 6.16 4.51 1.39
N SER A 80 6.89 3.45 1.72
CA SER A 80 7.84 3.44 2.84
C SER A 80 8.89 2.35 2.67
N LYS A 81 9.78 2.20 3.66
CA LYS A 81 10.74 1.08 3.70
C LYS A 81 10.02 -0.28 3.66
N TYR A 82 8.87 -0.38 4.30
CA TYR A 82 8.12 -1.62 4.40
C TYR A 82 7.60 -2.13 3.04
N SER A 83 7.45 -1.25 2.04
CA SER A 83 7.14 -1.66 0.65
C SER A 83 8.17 -2.63 0.07
N TYR A 84 9.42 -2.65 0.55
CA TYR A 84 10.44 -3.57 0.03
C TYR A 84 10.29 -5.01 0.56
N SER A 85 9.47 -5.24 1.59
CA SER A 85 9.36 -6.56 2.23
C SER A 85 8.79 -7.61 1.27
N THR A 86 7.68 -7.32 0.59
CA THR A 86 7.08 -8.18 -0.44
C THR A 86 6.29 -7.32 -1.43
N MET A 87 6.02 -7.86 -2.62
CA MET A 87 5.13 -7.21 -3.60
C MET A 87 3.73 -6.98 -3.02
N GLU A 88 3.19 -7.96 -2.28
CA GLU A 88 1.89 -7.85 -1.61
C GLU A 88 1.88 -6.71 -0.59
N ASN A 89 2.94 -6.56 0.23
CA ASN A 89 3.03 -5.48 1.20
C ASN A 89 3.17 -4.10 0.54
N ASP A 90 3.89 -4.01 -0.57
CA ASP A 90 3.94 -2.78 -1.37
C ASP A 90 2.54 -2.39 -1.85
N PHE A 91 1.84 -3.31 -2.51
CA PHE A 91 0.45 -3.12 -2.95
C PHE A 91 -0.47 -2.72 -1.78
N ASN A 92 -0.37 -3.40 -0.64
CA ASN A 92 -1.18 -3.13 0.52
C ASN A 92 -0.95 -1.74 1.12
N LEU A 93 0.29 -1.24 1.14
CA LEU A 93 0.58 0.12 1.60
C LEU A 93 -0.04 1.19 0.69
N TYR A 94 -0.07 0.94 -0.62
CA TYR A 94 -0.77 1.80 -1.56
C TYR A 94 -2.28 1.81 -1.28
N ALA A 95 -2.90 0.64 -1.13
CA ALA A 95 -4.32 0.53 -0.79
C ALA A 95 -4.63 1.24 0.54
N GLN A 96 -3.90 0.90 1.61
CA GLN A 96 -4.00 1.52 2.92
C GLN A 96 -3.93 3.06 2.83
N THR A 97 -2.95 3.59 2.10
CA THR A 97 -2.77 5.05 2.00
C THR A 97 -3.91 5.71 1.22
N VAL A 98 -4.41 5.08 0.16
CA VAL A 98 -5.57 5.58 -0.61
C VAL A 98 -6.81 5.71 0.29
N PHE A 99 -7.14 4.67 1.04
CA PHE A 99 -8.38 4.65 1.83
C PHE A 99 -8.30 5.45 3.13
N ASN A 100 -7.11 5.52 3.75
CA ASN A 100 -6.97 6.13 5.07
C ASN A 100 -6.40 7.56 5.02
N GLU A 101 -5.62 7.89 3.98
CA GLU A 101 -4.93 9.17 3.83
C GLU A 101 -5.02 9.71 2.38
N PRO A 102 -6.22 9.90 1.81
CA PRO A 102 -6.39 10.23 0.38
C PRO A 102 -5.69 11.53 -0.04
N LYS A 103 -5.62 12.53 0.86
CA LYS A 103 -4.87 13.77 0.62
C LYS A 103 -3.36 13.50 0.46
N ARG A 104 -2.79 12.65 1.32
CA ARG A 104 -1.38 12.26 1.22
C ARG A 104 -1.13 11.53 -0.09
N MET A 105 -1.99 10.58 -0.47
CA MET A 105 -1.85 9.89 -1.74
C MET A 105 -1.92 10.89 -2.92
N LYS A 106 -2.86 11.84 -2.89
CA LYS A 106 -2.96 12.90 -3.91
C LYS A 106 -1.65 13.69 -4.05
N ASP A 107 -1.07 14.11 -2.94
CA ASP A 107 0.20 14.86 -2.94
C ASP A 107 1.35 13.99 -3.50
N LEU A 108 1.41 12.71 -3.12
CA LEU A 108 2.41 11.77 -3.63
C LEU A 108 2.26 11.51 -5.14
N VAL A 109 1.04 11.23 -5.62
CA VAL A 109 0.72 11.00 -7.03
C VAL A 109 1.03 12.24 -7.88
N LYS A 110 0.79 13.44 -7.33
CA LYS A 110 1.12 14.70 -8.01
C LYS A 110 2.63 14.88 -8.16
N LYS A 111 3.41 14.54 -7.12
CA LYS A 111 4.85 14.81 -7.04
C LYS A 111 5.72 13.72 -7.67
N TYR A 112 5.37 12.44 -7.54
CA TYR A 112 6.25 11.31 -7.90
C TYR A 112 5.66 10.46 -9.03
N PRO A 113 6.24 10.49 -10.24
CA PRO A 113 5.71 9.75 -11.40
C PRO A 113 5.61 8.24 -11.21
N LEU A 114 6.55 7.62 -10.49
CA LEU A 114 6.53 6.18 -10.23
C LEU A 114 5.41 5.79 -9.26
N ILE A 115 5.12 6.65 -8.28
CA ILE A 115 3.94 6.47 -7.42
C ILE A 115 2.66 6.60 -8.24
N ARG A 116 2.57 7.59 -9.13
CA ARG A 116 1.43 7.72 -10.04
C ARG A 116 1.22 6.45 -10.88
N LYS A 117 2.29 5.89 -11.45
CA LYS A 117 2.21 4.66 -12.27
C LYS A 117 1.58 3.51 -11.48
N LYS A 118 2.03 3.26 -10.25
CA LYS A 118 1.45 2.22 -9.38
C LYS A 118 0.04 2.55 -8.92
N TYR A 119 -0.23 3.83 -8.61
CA TYR A 119 -1.57 4.29 -8.25
C TYR A 119 -2.59 4.02 -9.36
N GLU A 120 -2.26 4.25 -10.63
CA GLU A 120 -3.18 3.97 -11.74
C GLU A 120 -3.47 2.46 -11.86
N ILE A 121 -2.45 1.61 -11.68
CA ILE A 121 -2.62 0.14 -11.67
C ILE A 121 -3.54 -0.28 -10.51
N LEU A 122 -3.33 0.28 -9.32
CA LEU A 122 -4.19 0.06 -8.15
C LEU A 122 -5.63 0.49 -8.44
N LYS A 123 -5.83 1.69 -9.00
CA LYS A 123 -7.14 2.24 -9.34
C LYS A 123 -7.88 1.35 -10.33
N GLU A 124 -7.21 0.96 -11.41
CA GLU A 124 -7.77 0.04 -12.41
C GLU A 124 -8.19 -1.29 -11.79
N PHE A 125 -7.35 -1.86 -10.90
CA PHE A 125 -7.66 -3.09 -10.18
C PHE A 125 -8.91 -2.97 -9.29
N TYR A 126 -9.01 -1.92 -8.48
CA TYR A 126 -10.19 -1.74 -7.63
C TYR A 126 -11.46 -1.49 -8.46
N LEU A 127 -11.36 -0.71 -9.55
CA LEU A 127 -12.49 -0.43 -10.43
C LEU A 127 -12.93 -1.66 -11.23
N SER A 128 -12.04 -2.60 -11.54
CA SER A 128 -12.41 -3.87 -12.20
C SER A 128 -13.21 -4.79 -11.26
N ILE A 129 -12.97 -4.72 -9.95
CA ILE A 129 -13.75 -5.43 -8.92
C ILE A 129 -15.13 -4.80 -8.76
N SER A 130 -15.19 -3.47 -8.64
CA SER A 130 -16.46 -2.75 -8.53
C SER A 130 -16.32 -1.29 -8.94
N PRO A 131 -17.21 -0.76 -9.82
CA PRO A 131 -17.19 0.66 -10.17
C PRO A 131 -17.48 1.58 -8.97
N LYS A 132 -18.07 1.05 -7.89
CA LYS A 132 -18.36 1.83 -6.67
C LYS A 132 -17.10 2.36 -5.97
N PHE A 133 -15.93 1.80 -6.26
CA PHE A 133 -14.67 2.32 -5.75
C PHE A 133 -14.31 3.69 -6.33
N SER A 134 -14.95 4.17 -7.40
CA SER A 134 -14.69 5.51 -7.97
C SER A 134 -14.79 6.62 -6.92
N ASN A 135 -15.73 6.51 -5.97
CA ASN A 135 -15.87 7.46 -4.85
C ASN A 135 -14.60 7.64 -4.01
N THR A 136 -13.74 6.62 -3.94
CA THR A 136 -12.45 6.68 -3.24
C THR A 136 -11.36 7.26 -4.14
N PHE A 137 -11.36 6.92 -5.42
CA PHE A 137 -10.25 7.25 -6.34
C PHE A 137 -10.41 8.61 -7.03
N ASP A 138 -11.62 9.03 -7.37
CA ASP A 138 -11.89 10.29 -8.07
C ASP A 138 -11.32 11.54 -7.36
N PRO A 139 -11.36 11.65 -6.02
CA PRO A 139 -10.79 12.81 -5.32
C PRO A 139 -9.26 12.92 -5.40
N ILE A 140 -8.56 11.84 -5.76
CA ILE A 140 -7.09 11.75 -5.77
C ILE A 140 -6.51 12.25 -7.11
N THR A 141 -7.28 12.10 -8.21
CA THR A 141 -6.97 12.68 -9.52
C THR A 141 -7.05 14.21 -9.58
#